data_AF-A0A0A2M5F0-F1
#
_entry.id   AF-A0A0A2M5F0-F1
#
_cell.length_a   1.000
_cell.length_b   1.000
_cell.length_c   1.000
_cell.angle_alpha   90.00
_cell.angle_beta   90.00
_cell.angle_gamma   90.00
#
_symmetry.space_group_name_H-M   'P 1'
#
loop_
_entity.id
_entity.type
_entity.pdbx_description
1 polymer ?
#
loop_
_entity_poly.entity_id
_entity_poly.type
_entity_poly.pdbx_seq_one_letter_code
_entity_poly.pdbx_strand_id
1 'polypeptide(L)'
;MVNKESHPIIKLTLQSGGSIDFEKTGVLPEFLIFNSPDLRRTWRVKLKENKQQGMLKVHGQVAFYYIFDGLVCKMQSVNNGVVTSEWDIEEYVMEMRD
;
A
#
# COMPACT_ATOMS: atom_id res chain seq x y z
N MET A 1 -7.20 28.46 -13.74
CA MET A 1 -7.59 27.05 -13.47
C MET A 1 -6.38 26.37 -12.90
N VAL A 2 -6.41 26.00 -11.61
CA VAL A 2 -5.30 25.27 -10.98
C VAL A 2 -5.31 23.87 -11.57
N ASN A 3 -4.27 23.51 -12.32
CA ASN A 3 -4.05 22.15 -12.77
C ASN A 3 -3.97 21.28 -11.50
N LYS A 4 -5.00 20.47 -11.22
CA LYS A 4 -4.84 19.34 -10.31
C LYS A 4 -3.84 18.41 -11.00
N GLU A 5 -2.61 18.40 -10.53
CA GLU A 5 -1.66 17.36 -10.91
C GLU A 5 -2.35 16.03 -10.60
N SER A 6 -2.60 15.23 -11.63
CA SER A 6 -3.22 13.92 -11.47
C SER A 6 -2.21 13.05 -10.74
N HIS A 7 -2.41 12.84 -9.44
CA HIS A 7 -1.60 11.92 -8.67
C HIS A 7 -1.75 10.50 -9.24
N PRO A 8 -0.69 9.68 -9.21
CA PRO A 8 -0.76 8.33 -9.73
C PRO A 8 -1.78 7.53 -8.92
N ILE A 9 -2.68 6.83 -9.60
CA ILE A 9 -3.71 6.00 -8.97
C ILE A 9 -3.03 4.83 -8.25
N ILE A 10 -3.48 4.58 -7.02
CA ILE A 10 -3.11 3.41 -6.23
C ILE A 10 -4.38 2.61 -5.94
N LYS A 11 -4.28 1.29 -6.12
CA LYS A 11 -5.28 0.34 -5.63
C LYS A 11 -4.66 -0.46 -4.51
N LEU A 12 -5.39 -0.58 -3.40
CA LEU A 12 -4.97 -1.38 -2.27
C LEU A 12 -5.81 -2.67 -2.17
N THR A 13 -5.14 -3.78 -1.96
CA THR A 13 -5.74 -5.06 -1.61
C THR A 13 -5.14 -5.56 -0.31
N LEU A 14 -5.99 -5.88 0.67
CA LEU A 14 -5.59 -6.66 1.84
C LEU A 14 -5.68 -8.14 1.47
N GLN A 15 -4.54 -8.79 1.34
CA GLN A 15 -4.46 -10.19 0.91
C GLN A 15 -4.05 -11.07 2.09
N SER A 16 -4.84 -12.10 2.38
CA SER A 16 -4.53 -13.10 3.40
C SER A 16 -4.28 -14.45 2.71
N GLY A 17 -3.22 -15.16 3.08
CA GLY A 17 -2.88 -16.45 2.46
C GLY A 17 -1.39 -16.78 2.43
N GLY A 18 -1.07 -18.07 2.50
CA GLY A 18 0.29 -18.61 2.50
C GLY A 18 0.45 -19.79 3.46
N SER A 19 0.33 -21.00 2.94
CA SER A 19 0.40 -22.27 3.70
C SER A 19 1.71 -22.42 4.49
N ILE A 20 2.85 -22.06 3.90
CA ILE A 20 4.17 -22.27 4.52
C ILE A 20 4.35 -21.47 5.82
N ASP A 21 3.92 -20.21 5.86
CA ASP A 21 4.05 -19.36 7.06
C ASP A 21 3.00 -19.75 8.11
N PHE A 22 1.81 -20.17 7.67
CA PHE A 22 0.76 -20.69 8.54
C PHE A 22 1.17 -21.99 9.22
N GLU A 23 1.71 -22.97 8.48
CA GLU A 23 2.17 -24.25 9.01
C GLU A 23 3.25 -24.09 10.09
N LYS A 24 4.09 -23.06 9.97
CA LYS A 24 5.18 -22.78 10.93
C LYS A 24 4.72 -22.05 12.18
N THR A 25 3.70 -21.20 12.07
CA THR A 25 3.36 -20.23 13.14
C THR A 25 1.94 -20.36 13.68
N GLY A 26 1.07 -21.09 12.97
CA GLY A 26 -0.37 -21.14 13.23
C GLY A 26 -1.12 -19.84 12.88
N VAL A 27 -0.45 -18.84 12.31
CA VAL A 27 -1.01 -17.52 11.99
C VAL A 27 -1.06 -17.32 10.49
N LEU A 28 -2.23 -16.97 9.96
CA LEU A 28 -2.40 -16.72 8.54
C LEU A 28 -1.69 -15.40 8.19
N PRO A 29 -0.72 -15.39 7.27
CA PRO A 29 -0.01 -14.17 6.94
C PRO A 29 -0.91 -13.23 6.13
N GLU A 30 -0.83 -11.94 6.46
CA GLU A 30 -1.56 -10.88 5.79
C GLU A 30 -0.59 -9.93 5.09
N PHE A 31 -1.03 -9.37 3.96
CA PHE A 31 -0.23 -8.49 3.12
C PHE A 31 -1.06 -7.32 2.62
N LEU A 32 -0.47 -6.12 2.66
CA LEU A 32 -0.94 -4.96 1.93
C LEU A 32 -0.33 -5.00 0.53
N ILE A 33 -1.17 -5.14 -0.50
CA ILE A 33 -0.80 -5.15 -1.90
C ILE A 33 -1.18 -3.82 -2.52
N PHE A 34 -0.19 -2.96 -2.76
CA PHE A 34 -0.39 -1.69 -3.43
C PHE A 34 -0.09 -1.87 -4.92
N ASN A 35 -1.04 -1.56 -5.80
CA ASN A 35 -0.85 -1.59 -7.24
C ASN A 35 -1.03 -0.19 -7.82
N SER A 36 0.00 0.28 -8.55
CA SER A 36 -0.09 1.50 -9.36
C SER A 36 0.05 1.15 -10.83
N PRO A 37 -1.05 1.21 -11.61
CA PRO A 37 -0.99 1.05 -13.06
C PRO A 37 -0.13 2.12 -13.73
N ASP A 38 -0.23 3.37 -13.26
CA ASP A 38 0.48 4.52 -13.81
C ASP A 38 1.99 4.39 -13.68
N LEU A 39 2.45 3.88 -12.54
CA LEU A 39 3.86 3.62 -12.29
C LEU A 39 4.30 2.24 -12.76
N ARG A 40 3.37 1.39 -13.23
CA ARG A 40 3.60 -0.03 -13.56
C ARG A 40 4.31 -0.79 -12.44
N ARG A 41 3.88 -0.55 -11.19
CA ARG A 41 4.48 -1.15 -9.99
C ARG A 41 3.43 -1.80 -9.10
N THR A 42 3.86 -2.88 -8.46
CA THR A 42 3.14 -3.52 -7.36
C THR A 42 4.10 -3.64 -6.18
N TRP A 43 3.66 -3.21 -5.01
CA TRP A 43 4.36 -3.40 -3.75
C TRP A 43 3.58 -4.40 -2.91
N ARG A 44 4.28 -5.42 -2.41
CA ARG A 44 3.74 -6.39 -1.46
C ARG A 44 4.41 -6.15 -0.12
N VAL A 45 3.64 -5.72 0.87
CA VAL A 45 4.12 -5.42 2.21
C VAL A 45 3.47 -6.39 3.18
N LYS A 46 4.27 -7.17 3.92
CA LYS A 46 3.74 -8.03 5.00
C LYS A 46 3.16 -7.15 6.10
N LEU A 47 1.93 -7.41 6.49
CA LEU A 47 1.28 -6.77 7.62
C LEU A 47 1.77 -7.47 8.89
N LYS A 48 2.47 -6.75 9.75
CA LYS A 48 3.01 -7.30 10.99
C LYS A 48 2.09 -7.09 12.19
N GLU A 49 1.29 -6.03 12.13
CA GLU A 49 0.39 -5.57 13.18
C GLU A 49 -0.84 -4.94 12.53
N ASN A 50 -1.94 -4.83 13.28
CA ASN A 50 -3.18 -4.23 12.78
C ASN A 50 -3.01 -2.77 12.32
N LYS A 51 -1.98 -2.07 12.81
CA LYS A 51 -1.64 -0.72 12.40
C LYS A 51 -0.21 -0.71 11.88
N GLN A 52 0.00 -0.12 10.71
CA GLN A 52 1.32 -0.10 10.10
C GLN A 52 1.48 1.13 9.21
N GLN A 53 2.66 1.75 9.27
CA GLN A 53 3.03 2.85 8.37
C GLN A 53 4.32 2.51 7.63
N GLY A 54 4.55 3.16 6.49
CA GLY A 54 5.76 2.94 5.72
C GLY A 54 5.86 3.80 4.47
N MET A 55 6.78 3.42 3.59
CA MET A 55 7.05 4.11 2.34
C MET A 55 7.13 3.14 1.16
N LEU A 56 6.53 3.54 0.04
CA LEU A 56 6.61 2.85 -1.23
C LEU A 56 7.64 3.56 -2.11
N LYS A 57 8.54 2.79 -2.71
CA LYS A 57 9.66 3.33 -3.48
C LYS A 57 9.63 2.91 -4.94
N VAL A 58 10.03 3.83 -5.82
CA VAL A 58 10.33 3.56 -7.24
C VAL A 58 11.80 3.88 -7.46
N HIS A 59 12.58 2.91 -7.95
CA HIS A 59 14.02 3.07 -8.19
C HIS A 59 14.79 3.66 -7.00
N GLY A 60 14.42 3.27 -5.77
CA GLY A 60 15.06 3.73 -4.53
C GLY A 60 14.55 5.09 -4.01
N GLN A 61 13.79 5.84 -4.80
CA GLN A 61 13.17 7.11 -4.39
C GLN A 61 11.77 6.87 -3.81
N VAL A 62 11.38 7.67 -2.81
CA VAL A 62 10.05 7.60 -2.21
C VAL A 62 9.02 8.16 -3.19
N ALA A 63 8.00 7.34 -3.49
CA ALA A 63 6.86 7.73 -4.31
C ALA A 63 5.60 7.96 -3.45
N PHE A 64 5.45 7.20 -2.35
CA PHE A 64 4.34 7.37 -1.43
C PHE A 64 4.76 7.11 0.02
N TYR A 65 4.16 7.84 0.94
CA TYR A 65 4.00 7.41 2.33
C TYR A 65 2.63 6.77 2.51
N TYR A 66 2.53 5.80 3.43
CA TYR A 66 1.24 5.20 3.78
C TYR A 66 1.09 5.02 5.29
N ILE A 67 -0.16 5.08 5.76
CA ILE A 67 -0.57 4.74 7.12
C ILE A 67 -1.82 3.85 7.01
N PHE A 68 -1.71 2.62 7.49
CA PHE A 68 -2.81 1.67 7.60
C PHE A 68 -3.20 1.52 9.07
N ASP A 69 -4.49 1.61 9.38
CA ASP A 69 -4.99 1.54 10.76
C ASP A 69 -5.85 0.30 11.07
N GLY A 70 -5.96 -0.62 10.10
CA GLY A 70 -6.77 -1.84 10.18
C GLY A 70 -8.12 -1.70 9.47
N LEU A 71 -8.57 -0.47 9.16
CA LEU A 71 -9.86 -0.20 8.52
C LEU A 71 -9.71 0.62 7.24
N VAL A 72 -8.73 1.52 7.19
CA VAL A 72 -8.44 2.35 6.03
C VAL A 72 -6.94 2.46 5.83
N CYS A 73 -6.54 2.81 4.60
CA CYS A 73 -5.19 3.24 4.31
C CYS A 73 -5.18 4.69 3.87
N LYS A 74 -4.36 5.51 4.52
CA LYS A 74 -4.09 6.88 4.09
C LYS A 74 -2.79 6.89 3.32
N MET A 75 -2.77 7.58 2.18
CA MET A 75 -1.60 7.68 1.33
C MET A 75 -1.27 9.14 1.03
N GLN A 76 0.02 9.42 0.91
CA GLN A 76 0.51 10.74 0.52
C GLN A 76 1.55 10.56 -0.58
N SER A 77 1.34 11.24 -1.71
CA SER A 77 2.22 11.19 -2.87
C SER A 77 3.44 12.09 -2.70
N VAL A 78 4.58 11.59 -3.15
CA VAL A 78 5.87 12.28 -3.15
C VAL A 78 6.44 12.23 -4.57
N ASN A 79 6.81 13.39 -5.09
CA ASN A 79 7.47 13.53 -6.38
C ASN A 79 8.79 14.28 -6.21
N ASN A 80 9.91 13.69 -6.66
CA ASN A 80 11.26 14.25 -6.53
C ASN A 80 11.61 14.69 -5.09
N GLY A 81 11.12 13.93 -4.09
CA GLY A 81 11.34 14.23 -2.66
C GLY A 81 10.45 15.33 -2.09
N VAL A 82 9.56 15.92 -2.90
CA VAL A 82 8.58 16.92 -2.46
C VAL A 82 7.22 16.25 -2.33
N VAL A 83 6.54 16.50 -1.22
CA VAL A 83 5.15 16.07 -1.01
C VAL A 83 4.25 16.83 -1.98
N THR A 84 3.53 16.10 -2.83
CA THR A 84 2.68 16.71 -3.87
C THR A 84 1.20 16.64 -3.56
N SER A 85 0.77 15.82 -2.61
CA SER A 85 -0.63 15.65 -2.24
C SER A 85 -0.86 15.78 -0.74
N GLU A 86 -2.10 16.08 -0.37
CA GLU A 86 -2.57 15.82 0.97
C GLU A 86 -2.70 14.30 1.21
N TRP A 87 -3.05 13.91 2.43
CA TRP A 87 -3.33 12.52 2.75
C TRP A 87 -4.69 12.12 2.17
N ASP A 88 -4.67 11.25 1.18
CA ASP A 88 -5.86 10.68 0.55
C ASP A 88 -6.20 9.33 1.18
N ILE A 89 -7.50 9.06 1.37
CA ILE A 89 -7.97 7.78 1.89
C ILE A 89 -8.18 6.84 0.72
N GLU A 90 -7.50 5.70 0.76
CA GLU A 90 -7.66 4.61 -0.18
C GLU A 90 -8.53 3.52 0.44
N GLU A 91 -9.66 3.25 -0.20
CA GLU A 91 -10.45 2.05 0.06
C GLU A 91 -9.68 0.81 -0.42
N TYR A 92 -9.84 -0.31 0.27
CA TYR A 92 -9.23 -1.56 -0.13
C TYR A 92 -10.25 -2.67 -0.27
N VAL A 93 -9.91 -3.63 -1.13
CA VAL A 93 -10.63 -4.89 -1.23
C VAL A 93 -9.90 -5.98 -0.45
N MET A 94 -10.66 -6.91 0.11
CA MET A 94 -10.11 -8.08 0.78
C MET A 94 -10.05 -9.25 -0.21
N GLU A 95 -8.91 -9.93 -0.27
CA GLU A 95 -8.69 -11.10 -1.13
C GLU A 95 -8.10 -12.24 -0.29
N MET A 96 -8.77 -13.39 -0.30
CA MET A 96 -8.18 -14.64 0.21
C MET A 96 -7.52 -15.38 -0.94
N ARG A 97 -6.28 -15.84 -0.73
CA ARG A 97 -5.60 -16.73 -1.67
C ARG A 97 -5.23 -18.03 -0.97
N ASP A 98 -5.58 -19.13 -1.64
CA ASP A 98 -5.17 -20.49 -1.28
C ASP A 98 -3.68 -20.75 -1.58
#